data_AF-A0A7S1L8J1-F1
#
_entry.id   AF-A0A7S1L8J1-F1
#
_cell.length_a   1.000
_cell.length_b   1.000
_cell.length_c   1.000
_cell.angle_alpha   90.00
_cell.angle_beta   90.00
_cell.angle_gamma   90.00
#
_symmetry.space_group_name_H-M   'P 1'
#
loop_
_entity.id
_entity.type
_entity.pdbx_description
1 polymer ?
#
loop_
_entity_poly.entity_id
_entity_poly.type
_entity_poly.pdbx_seq_one_letter_code
_entity_poly.pdbx_strand_id
1 'polypeptide(L)'
;MDSDNLSDLDTLFDVVANQVSTLLVLGSKDIFLRPWCVGEMTTARTNKVKMVLLELPDYNPPDGNFLCNYEQVVGSISCLAAHGIGVKMIRETLSWVNSVVPHVIVEVVSPPELRKLQPQLRHAG
;
A
#
# COMPACT_ATOMS: atom_id res chain seq x y z
N MET A 1 5.33 -3.95 -5.03
CA MET A 1 5.84 -2.93 -4.09
C MET A 1 7.26 -3.30 -3.76
N ASP A 2 8.20 -2.40 -4.01
CA ASP A 2 9.61 -2.62 -3.70
C ASP A 2 9.77 -2.63 -2.18
N SER A 3 10.11 -3.79 -1.63
CA SER A 3 10.03 -4.05 -0.19
C SER A 3 11.02 -5.11 0.25
N ASP A 4 12.02 -5.33 -0.60
CA ASP A 4 13.07 -6.31 -0.37
C ASP A 4 14.34 -5.62 0.19
N ASN A 5 14.37 -4.28 0.24
CA ASN A 5 15.50 -3.49 0.74
C ASN A 5 15.05 -2.47 1.82
N LEU A 6 14.42 -2.99 2.88
CA LEU A 6 13.76 -2.25 3.99
C LEU A 6 14.74 -1.63 5.02
N SER A 7 15.98 -1.36 4.65
CA SER A 7 16.97 -0.80 5.60
C SER A 7 16.74 0.68 5.91
N ASP A 8 15.94 1.40 5.11
CA ASP A 8 15.74 2.84 5.25
C ASP A 8 14.27 3.25 5.11
N LEU A 9 13.51 3.01 6.19
CA LEU A 9 12.12 3.44 6.30
C LEU A 9 11.97 4.97 6.41
N ASP A 10 13.00 5.68 6.90
CA ASP A 10 13.02 7.14 6.95
C ASP A 10 12.96 7.71 5.52
N THR A 11 13.89 7.29 4.66
CA THR A 11 13.88 7.70 3.25
C THR A 11 12.58 7.30 2.55
N LEU A 12 12.05 6.11 2.83
CA LEU A 12 10.79 5.65 2.24
C LEU A 12 9.62 6.60 2.60
N PHE A 13 9.45 6.92 3.87
CA PHE A 13 8.37 7.79 4.31
C PHE A 13 8.60 9.24 3.90
N ASP A 14 9.83 9.73 3.88
CA ASP A 14 10.16 11.08 3.39
C ASP A 14 9.85 11.25 1.90
N VAL A 15 10.15 10.23 1.07
CA VAL A 15 9.79 10.22 -0.34
C VAL A 15 8.27 10.27 -0.50
N VAL A 16 7.53 9.43 0.23
CA VAL A 16 6.06 9.45 0.17
C VAL A 16 5.50 10.81 0.61
N ALA A 17 6.03 11.39 1.68
CA ALA A 17 5.53 12.65 2.23
C ALA A 17 5.80 13.85 1.33
N ASN A 18 6.98 13.90 0.69
CA ASN A 18 7.49 15.13 0.06
C ASN A 18 7.66 15.04 -1.46
N GLN A 19 7.80 13.85 -2.04
CA GLN A 19 8.18 13.66 -3.44
C GLN A 19 7.13 12.91 -4.26
N VAL A 20 6.12 12.33 -3.61
CA VAL A 20 5.04 11.59 -4.26
C VAL A 20 3.78 12.46 -4.35
N SER A 21 3.26 12.64 -5.57
CA SER A 21 1.97 13.32 -5.80
C SER A 21 0.78 12.36 -5.74
N THR A 22 1.00 11.08 -6.03
CA THR A 22 -0.02 10.02 -5.94
C THR A 22 0.61 8.70 -5.53
N LEU A 23 0.11 8.12 -4.43
CA LEU A 23 0.46 6.78 -3.98
C LEU A 23 -0.47 5.75 -4.65
N LEU A 24 0.09 4.89 -5.50
CA LEU A 24 -0.63 3.77 -6.09
C LEU A 24 -0.51 2.54 -5.18
N VAL A 25 -1.63 2.09 -4.62
CA VAL A 25 -1.70 0.90 -3.79
C VAL A 25 -2.22 -0.26 -4.62
N LEU A 26 -1.42 -1.32 -4.74
CA LEU A 26 -1.88 -2.61 -5.25
C LEU A 26 -2.51 -3.37 -4.08
N GLY A 27 -3.84 -3.43 -4.06
CA GLY A 27 -4.61 -4.17 -3.08
C GLY A 27 -4.46 -5.66 -3.33
N SER A 28 -3.41 -6.28 -2.78
CA SER A 28 -3.25 -7.74 -2.71
C SER A 28 -3.75 -8.29 -1.37
N LYS A 29 -3.91 -9.60 -1.24
CA LYS A 29 -4.33 -10.26 0.01
C LYS A 29 -3.58 -9.80 1.27
N ASP A 30 -2.26 -9.66 1.18
CA ASP A 30 -1.41 -9.42 2.34
C ASP A 30 -0.98 -7.95 2.51
N ILE A 31 -1.56 -7.02 1.73
CA ILE A 31 -1.09 -5.62 1.70
C ILE A 31 -1.11 -4.95 3.08
N PHE A 32 -2.13 -5.27 3.89
CA PHE A 32 -2.29 -4.72 5.25
C PHE A 32 -1.49 -5.47 6.31
N LEU A 33 -0.92 -6.63 5.98
CA LEU A 33 -0.08 -7.40 6.90
C LEU A 33 1.37 -6.95 6.89
N ARG A 34 1.74 -6.03 5.98
CA ARG A 34 3.10 -5.55 5.78
C ARG A 34 3.23 -4.17 6.43
N PRO A 35 3.92 -4.05 7.59
CA PRO A 35 3.97 -2.80 8.34
C PRO A 35 4.40 -1.60 7.48
N TRP A 36 5.41 -1.77 6.63
CA TRP A 36 5.89 -0.69 5.75
C TRP A 36 4.83 -0.23 4.74
N CYS A 37 4.05 -1.14 4.14
CA CYS A 37 2.96 -0.76 3.24
C CYS A 37 1.90 0.08 3.97
N VAL A 38 1.57 -0.30 5.20
CA VAL A 38 0.64 0.48 6.05
C VAL A 38 1.27 1.79 6.50
N GLY A 39 2.59 1.82 6.70
CA GLY A 39 3.37 3.02 6.94
C GLY A 39 3.28 4.00 5.78
N GLU A 40 3.52 3.56 4.54
CA GLU A 40 3.38 4.38 3.33
C GLU A 40 1.95 4.95 3.21
N MET A 41 0.92 4.14 3.43
CA MET A 41 -0.48 4.61 3.40
C MET A 41 -0.76 5.63 4.51
N THR A 42 -0.21 5.42 5.70
CA THR A 42 -0.40 6.31 6.84
C THR A 42 0.30 7.65 6.60
N THR A 43 1.51 7.61 6.06
CA THR A 43 2.27 8.80 5.63
C THR A 43 1.52 9.54 4.54
N ALA A 44 1.02 8.86 3.52
CA ALA A 44 0.24 9.46 2.44
C ALA A 44 -1.04 10.14 2.96
N ARG A 45 -1.82 9.46 3.82
CA ARG A 45 -3.03 10.03 4.44
C ARG A 45 -2.69 11.29 5.25
N THR A 46 -1.67 11.21 6.10
CA THR A 46 -1.29 12.32 7.01
C THR A 46 -0.82 13.55 6.23
N ASN A 47 -0.11 13.34 5.12
CA ASN A 47 0.39 14.39 4.24
C ASN A 47 -0.59 14.78 3.11
N LYS A 48 -1.80 14.23 3.11
CA LYS A 48 -2.84 14.49 2.08
C LYS A 48 -2.37 14.16 0.65
N VAL A 49 -1.48 13.18 0.52
CA VAL A 49 -1.08 12.64 -0.78
C VAL A 49 -2.26 11.85 -1.34
N LYS A 50 -2.57 12.06 -2.63
CA LYS A 50 -3.65 11.32 -3.29
C LYS A 50 -3.32 9.83 -3.28
N MET A 51 -4.26 8.99 -2.85
CA MET A 51 -4.12 7.54 -2.95
C MET A 51 -5.06 6.99 -4.02
N VAL A 52 -4.55 6.07 -4.83
CA VAL A 52 -5.34 5.28 -5.79
C VAL A 52 -5.19 3.82 -5.40
N LEU A 53 -6.31 3.14 -5.15
CA LEU A 53 -6.34 1.72 -4.83
C LEU A 53 -6.70 0.92 -6.08
N LEU A 54 -5.82 0.01 -6.49
CA LEU A 54 -6.08 -1.00 -7.52
C LEU A 54 -6.34 -2.34 -6.85
N GLU A 55 -7.57 -2.85 -6.94
CA GLU A 55 -7.93 -4.13 -6.34
C GLU A 55 -7.49 -5.28 -7.23
N LEU A 56 -6.71 -6.19 -6.65
CA LEU A 56 -6.43 -7.50 -7.22
C LEU A 56 -7.52 -8.50 -6.81
N PRO A 57 -7.68 -9.63 -7.54
CA PRO A 57 -8.75 -10.59 -7.25
C PRO A 57 -8.74 -11.17 -5.82
N ASP A 58 -7.60 -11.15 -5.15
CA ASP A 58 -7.39 -11.65 -3.79
C ASP A 58 -7.38 -10.53 -2.73
N TYR A 59 -7.69 -9.29 -3.11
CA TYR A 59 -7.81 -8.17 -2.19
C TYR A 59 -8.87 -8.44 -1.12
N ASN A 60 -8.52 -8.17 0.13
CA ASN A 60 -9.46 -8.20 1.24
C ASN A 60 -9.37 -6.88 2.00
N PRO A 61 -10.41 -6.01 1.96
CA PRO A 61 -10.41 -4.77 2.71
C PRO A 61 -10.39 -5.03 4.23
N PRO A 62 -9.78 -4.15 5.05
CA PRO A 62 -9.70 -4.34 6.48
C PRO A 62 -11.08 -4.21 7.12
N ASP A 63 -11.54 -5.26 7.80
CA ASP A 63 -12.80 -5.25 8.54
C ASP A 63 -12.63 -4.68 9.97
N GLY A 64 -13.75 -4.45 10.66
CA GLY A 64 -13.73 -3.91 12.03
C GLY A 64 -12.94 -4.76 13.03
N ASN A 65 -12.92 -6.09 12.86
CA ASN A 65 -12.19 -6.99 13.74
C ASN A 65 -10.68 -6.91 13.50
N PHE A 66 -10.26 -6.83 12.23
CA PHE A 66 -8.88 -6.59 11.83
C PHE A 66 -8.37 -5.25 12.37
N LEU A 67 -9.16 -4.19 12.28
CA LEU A 67 -8.82 -2.87 12.81
C LEU A 67 -8.59 -2.91 14.34
N CYS A 68 -9.49 -3.54 15.09
CA CYS A 68 -9.38 -3.65 16.54
C CYS A 68 -8.14 -4.46 16.96
N ASN A 69 -7.81 -5.51 16.22
CA ASN A 69 -6.76 -6.48 16.60
C ASN A 69 -5.48 -6.36 15.77
N TYR A 70 -5.28 -5.26 15.04
CA TYR A 70 -4.18 -5.10 14.07
C TYR A 70 -2.79 -5.51 14.61
N GLU A 71 -2.39 -5.00 15.77
CA GLU A 71 -1.10 -5.32 16.39
C GLU A 71 -0.95 -6.80 16.76
N GLN A 72 -2.06 -7.49 17.09
CA GLN A 72 -2.04 -8.92 17.38
C GLN A 72 -1.90 -9.74 16.09
N VAL A 73 -2.48 -9.26 14.98
CA VAL A 73 -2.45 -9.94 13.68
C VAL A 73 -1.09 -9.76 12.99
N VAL A 74 -0.56 -8.54 13.00
CA VAL A 74 0.68 -8.18 12.29
C VAL A 74 1.92 -8.39 13.17
N GLY A 75 1.75 -8.45 14.49
CA GLY A 75 2.86 -8.51 15.44
C GLY A 75 3.44 -7.12 15.73
N SER A 76 4.75 -7.05 15.98
CA SER A 76 5.39 -5.81 16.39
C SER A 76 5.32 -4.73 15.31
N ILE A 77 4.73 -3.58 15.66
CA ILE A 77 4.74 -2.36 14.86
C ILE A 77 5.86 -1.39 15.29
N SER A 78 6.82 -1.84 16.09
CA SER A 78 7.89 -1.00 16.63
C SER A 78 8.70 -0.27 15.56
N CYS A 79 8.84 -0.87 14.37
CA CYS A 79 9.47 -0.22 13.22
C CYS A 79 8.73 1.05 12.82
N LEU A 80 7.39 1.06 12.81
CA LEU A 80 6.58 2.24 12.48
C LEU A 80 6.59 3.27 13.60
N ALA A 81 6.55 2.81 14.85
CA ALA A 81 6.58 3.68 16.02
C ALA A 81 7.87 4.52 16.08
N ALA A 82 9.00 3.98 15.63
CA ALA A 82 10.27 4.71 15.51
C ALA A 82 10.18 5.95 14.58
N HIS A 83 9.24 5.94 13.63
CA HIS A 83 8.97 7.05 12.69
C HIS A 83 7.71 7.84 13.08
N GLY A 84 7.27 7.76 14.34
CA GLY A 84 6.12 8.51 14.85
C GLY A 84 4.76 7.97 14.41
N ILE A 85 4.70 6.79 13.78
CA ILE A 85 3.45 6.16 13.34
C ILE A 85 2.94 5.22 14.44
N GLY A 86 1.97 5.71 15.22
CA GLY A 86 1.33 4.92 16.28
C GLY A 86 0.11 4.10 15.82
N VAL A 87 -0.31 3.12 16.62
CA VAL A 87 -1.47 2.24 16.30
C VAL A 87 -2.74 3.01 15.99
N LYS A 88 -2.98 4.14 16.67
CA LYS A 88 -4.17 4.98 16.40
C LYS A 88 -4.15 5.50 14.95
N MET A 89 -3.02 5.99 14.48
CA MET A 89 -2.87 6.49 13.10
C MET A 89 -3.05 5.37 12.08
N ILE A 90 -2.52 4.18 12.39
CA ILE A 90 -2.70 2.99 11.55
C ILE A 90 -4.18 2.63 11.43
N ARG A 91 -4.90 2.49 12.55
CA ARG A 91 -6.33 2.14 12.54
C ARG A 91 -7.17 3.17 11.78
N GLU A 92 -6.91 4.45 11.99
CA GLU A 92 -7.58 5.51 11.24
C GLU A 92 -7.27 5.45 9.74
N THR A 93 -6.03 5.11 9.37
CA THR A 93 -5.63 4.96 7.97
C THR A 93 -6.30 3.77 7.33
N LEU A 94 -6.30 2.60 7.97
CA LEU A 94 -6.97 1.40 7.46
C LEU A 94 -8.48 1.60 7.36
N SER A 95 -9.09 2.30 8.31
CA SER A 95 -10.50 2.72 8.22
C SER A 95 -10.73 3.68 7.04
N TRP A 96 -9.82 4.64 6.82
CA TRP A 96 -9.87 5.55 5.69
C TRP A 96 -9.70 4.84 4.34
N VAL A 97 -8.87 3.79 4.25
CA VAL A 97 -8.70 3.01 3.01
C VAL A 97 -10.04 2.45 2.53
N ASN A 98 -10.93 2.02 3.43
CA ASN A 98 -12.28 1.57 3.07
C ASN A 98 -13.17 2.66 2.46
N SER A 99 -12.81 3.93 2.59
CA SER A 99 -13.50 5.06 1.96
C SER A 99 -12.93 5.44 0.59
N VAL A 100 -11.78 4.88 0.21
CA VAL A 100 -11.18 5.14 -1.10
C VAL A 100 -11.86 4.27 -2.14
N VAL A 101 -12.36 4.90 -3.21
CA VAL A 101 -13.02 4.18 -4.31
C VAL A 101 -11.98 3.33 -5.04
N PRO A 102 -12.13 2.00 -5.04
CA PRO A 102 -11.18 1.12 -5.73
C PRO A 102 -11.39 1.12 -7.24
N HIS A 103 -10.30 0.93 -7.98
CA HIS A 103 -10.35 0.52 -9.37
C HIS A 103 -10.08 -0.99 -9.46
N VAL A 104 -11.05 -1.73 -9.99
CA VAL A 104 -10.92 -3.18 -10.15
C VAL A 104 -10.11 -3.49 -11.39
N ILE A 105 -9.05 -4.29 -11.25
CA ILE A 105 -8.35 -4.87 -12.40
C ILE A 105 -9.12 -6.14 -12.81
N VAL A 106 -10.04 -6.01 -13.77
CA VAL A 106 -10.92 -7.11 -14.19
C VAL A 106 -10.25 -8.07 -15.18
N GLU A 107 -9.11 -7.72 -15.77
CA GLU A 107 -8.46 -8.59 -16.75
C GLU A 107 -7.12 -9.10 -16.25
N VAL A 108 -7.11 -10.40 -15.93
CA VAL A 108 -5.94 -11.24 -16.20
C VAL A 108 -5.61 -10.98 -17.66
N VAL A 109 -4.60 -10.16 -17.92
CA VAL A 109 -3.98 -10.10 -19.23
C VAL A 109 -3.52 -11.53 -19.48
N SER A 110 -4.29 -12.27 -20.26
CA SER A 110 -3.94 -13.65 -20.56
C SER A 110 -2.49 -13.64 -21.09
N PRO A 111 -1.66 -14.66 -20.79
CA PRO A 111 -0.27 -14.69 -21.25
C PRO A 111 -0.05 -14.31 -22.73
N PRO A 112 -0.98 -14.59 -23.67
CA PRO A 112 -0.90 -14.09 -25.05
C PRO A 112 -0.95 -12.55 -25.19
N GLU A 113 -1.78 -11.86 -24.40
CA GLU A 113 -1.95 -10.41 -24.48
C GLU A 113 -0.73 -9.68 -23.86
N LEU A 114 -0.08 -10.26 -22.85
CA LEU A 114 1.19 -9.76 -22.30
C LEU A 114 2.32 -9.76 -23.36
N ARG A 115 2.34 -10.75 -24.27
CA ARG A 115 3.31 -10.80 -25.37
C ARG A 115 3.10 -9.68 -26.39
N LYS A 116 1.88 -9.18 -26.54
CA LYS A 116 1.58 -8.06 -27.45
C LYS A 116 2.09 -6.71 -26.93
N LEU A 117 2.29 -6.60 -25.61
CA LEU A 117 2.82 -5.39 -24.95
C LEU A 117 4.36 -5.39 -24.88
N GLN A 118 5.03 -6.54 -25.02
CA GLN A 118 6.49 -6.66 -24.98
C GLN A 118 7.25 -5.79 -26.01
N PRO A 119 6.78 -5.59 -27.26
CA PRO A 119 7.47 -4.71 -28.21
C PRO A 119 7.40 -3.22 -27.82
N GLN A 120 6.30 -2.81 -27.17
CA GLN A 120 6.07 -1.40 -26.82
C GLN A 120 6.92 -0.95 -25.62
N LEU A 121 7.26 -1.88 -24.73
CA LEU A 121 8.12 -1.62 -23.56
C LEU A 121 9.62 -1.64 -23.90
N ARG A 122 10.01 -2.11 -25.09
CA ARG A 122 11.42 -2.18 -25.55
C ARG A 122 11.92 -0.91 -26.24
N HIS A 123 11.06 0.07 -26.48
CA HIS A 123 11.42 1.33 -27.13
C HIS A 123 11.40 2.54 -26.19
N ALA A 124 11.27 2.32 -24.88
CA ALA A 124 11.28 3.36 -23.85
C ALA A 124 12.55 3.32 -22.97
N GLY A 125 13.63 2.69 -23.44
CA GLY A 125 14.96 2.66 -22.81
C GLY A 125 16.02 3.16 -23.77
#